data_AF-A0A9X8YPH7-F1
#
_entry.id   AF-A0A9X8YPH7-F1
#
_cell.length_a   1.000
_cell.length_b   1.000
_cell.length_c   1.000
_cell.angle_alpha   90.00
_cell.angle_beta   90.00
_cell.angle_gamma   90.00
#
_symmetry.space_group_name_H-M   'P 1'
#
loop_
_entity.id
_entity.type
_entity.pdbx_description
1 polymer ?
#
loop_
_entity_poly.entity_id
_entity_poly.type
_entity_poly.pdbx_seq_one_letter_code
_entity_poly.pdbx_strand_id
1 'polypeptide(L)'
;MATISSLGLGSGLDLNGLLDKLTKAEQQRLTPYTTKQSSYNAQLTGYGTLKGALEKFDNLSKEMAKEDFFKATTATEHDAFKITTNAKAVPGNYVVEVNKLAQAQTLTTQAKVSDQGAKLGAEGVTDRSLTITAGNPPKETKIPLSDDQTSLVELRDAINGAKAGVTASIMRVGDNDYQLAVSSSTTGENNKISLQ
;
A
#
# COMPACT_ATOMS: atom_id res chain seq x y z
N MET A 1 -42.47 -32.96 68.13
CA MET A 1 -42.23 -31.62 68.72
C MET A 1 -40.74 -31.46 68.90
N ALA A 2 -40.08 -30.85 67.90
CA ALA A 2 -38.70 -30.41 67.99
C ALA A 2 -38.74 -28.90 68.16
N THR A 3 -38.00 -28.46 69.17
CA THR A 3 -38.00 -27.14 69.79
C THR A 3 -37.64 -26.02 68.82
N ILE A 4 -38.55 -25.05 68.67
CA ILE A 4 -38.23 -23.72 68.15
C ILE A 4 -37.44 -23.02 69.27
N SER A 5 -36.11 -23.05 69.18
CA SER A 5 -35.25 -22.21 70.02
C SER A 5 -35.38 -20.77 69.54
N SER A 6 -36.22 -20.01 70.23
CA SER A 6 -36.06 -18.61 70.59
C SER A 6 -35.11 -17.81 69.67
N LEU A 7 -35.70 -17.13 68.68
CA LEU A 7 -35.09 -15.92 68.12
C LEU A 7 -35.03 -14.88 69.25
N GLY A 8 -33.89 -14.84 69.93
CA GLY A 8 -33.54 -13.80 70.89
C GLY A 8 -33.43 -12.46 70.17
N LEU A 9 -34.47 -11.65 70.30
CA LEU A 9 -34.48 -10.24 69.95
C LEU A 9 -33.55 -9.50 70.95
N GLY A 10 -32.24 -9.52 70.67
CA GLY A 10 -31.22 -8.90 71.52
C GLY A 10 -29.76 -9.33 71.25
N SER A 11 -29.49 -10.22 70.28
CA SER A 11 -28.21 -10.91 70.15
C SER A 11 -27.29 -10.32 69.08
N GLY A 12 -26.79 -9.08 69.22
CA GLY A 12 -25.69 -8.57 68.38
C GLY A 12 -25.80 -8.95 66.90
N LEU A 13 -27.02 -8.84 66.36
CA LEU A 13 -27.37 -9.44 65.08
C LEU A 13 -26.61 -8.65 64.02
N ASP A 14 -25.55 -9.25 63.49
CA ASP A 14 -24.77 -8.66 62.41
C ASP A 14 -25.62 -8.65 61.14
N LEU A 15 -26.51 -7.65 61.07
CA LEU A 15 -27.42 -7.44 59.96
C LEU A 15 -26.65 -7.24 58.66
N ASN A 16 -25.45 -6.65 58.74
CA ASN A 16 -24.54 -6.53 57.60
C ASN A 16 -24.02 -7.90 57.19
N GLY A 17 -23.58 -8.74 58.12
CA GLY A 17 -23.16 -10.12 57.85
C GLY A 17 -24.30 -11.04 57.37
N LEU A 18 -25.53 -10.84 57.84
CA LEU A 18 -26.72 -11.56 57.35
C LEU A 18 -27.10 -11.08 55.95
N LEU A 19 -27.08 -9.77 55.71
CA LEU A 19 -27.30 -9.18 54.38
C LEU A 19 -26.24 -9.64 53.38
N ASP A 20 -24.97 -9.71 53.79
CA ASP A 20 -23.87 -10.25 52.97
C ASP A 20 -24.09 -11.73 52.64
N LYS A 21 -24.52 -12.54 53.63
CA LYS A 21 -24.84 -13.96 53.41
C LYS A 21 -26.04 -14.15 52.47
N LEU A 22 -27.10 -13.35 52.63
CA LEU A 22 -28.27 -13.34 51.74
C LEU A 22 -27.88 -12.87 50.34
N THR A 23 -27.07 -11.83 50.22
CA THR A 23 -26.58 -11.31 48.93
C THR A 23 -25.70 -12.34 48.22
N LYS A 24 -24.81 -13.04 48.96
CA LYS A 24 -24.01 -14.15 48.41
C LYS A 24 -24.87 -15.35 47.98
N ALA A 25 -25.90 -15.70 48.76
CA ALA A 25 -26.83 -16.76 48.38
C ALA A 25 -27.65 -16.39 47.14
N GLU A 26 -28.06 -15.12 47.01
CA GLU A 26 -28.76 -14.62 45.82
C GLU A 26 -27.82 -14.60 44.60
N GLN A 27 -26.54 -14.23 44.79
CA GLN A 27 -25.52 -14.29 43.74
C GLN A 27 -25.22 -15.72 43.26
N GLN A 28 -25.39 -16.76 44.10
CA GLN A 28 -25.25 -18.14 43.65
C GLN A 28 -26.25 -18.52 42.55
N ARG A 29 -27.39 -17.82 42.45
CA ARG A 29 -28.35 -18.00 41.35
C ARG A 29 -27.79 -17.56 40.00
N LEU A 30 -26.73 -16.74 39.97
CA LEU A 30 -26.03 -16.31 38.75
C LEU A 30 -24.98 -17.32 38.27
N THR A 31 -24.44 -18.16 39.17
CA THR A 31 -23.44 -19.19 38.85
C THR A 31 -23.82 -20.11 37.68
N PRO A 32 -25.06 -20.63 37.54
CA PRO A 32 -25.40 -21.44 36.37
C PRO A 32 -25.35 -20.64 35.06
N TYR A 33 -25.65 -19.34 35.08
CA TYR A 33 -25.58 -18.48 33.89
C TYR A 33 -24.13 -18.16 33.52
N THR A 34 -23.27 -17.84 34.49
CA THR A 34 -21.84 -17.61 34.25
C THR A 34 -21.13 -18.88 33.77
N THR A 35 -21.55 -20.05 34.27
CA THR A 35 -21.07 -21.36 33.79
C THR A 35 -21.50 -21.61 32.34
N LYS A 36 -22.77 -21.36 31.99
CA LYS A 36 -23.27 -21.45 30.61
C LYS A 36 -22.53 -20.49 29.67
N GLN A 37 -22.32 -19.25 30.09
CA GLN A 37 -21.58 -18.25 29.31
C GLN A 37 -20.14 -18.72 29.04
N SER A 38 -19.43 -19.21 30.06
CA SER A 38 -18.07 -19.76 29.90
C SER A 38 -18.05 -20.94 28.92
N SER A 39 -19.03 -21.84 29.03
CA SER A 39 -19.16 -22.99 28.12
C SER A 39 -19.42 -22.56 26.66
N TYR A 40 -20.34 -21.62 26.43
CA TYR A 40 -20.61 -21.11 25.09
C TYR A 40 -19.44 -20.31 24.50
N ASN A 41 -18.71 -19.54 25.31
CA ASN A 41 -17.49 -18.87 24.85
C ASN A 41 -16.37 -19.87 24.46
N ALA A 42 -16.22 -20.95 25.22
CA ALA A 42 -15.29 -22.02 24.89
C ALA A 42 -15.69 -22.72 23.58
N GLN A 43 -16.99 -23.02 23.40
CA GLN A 43 -17.51 -23.58 22.16
C GLN A 43 -17.31 -22.63 20.97
N LEU A 44 -17.59 -21.33 21.13
CA LEU A 44 -17.39 -20.33 20.10
C LEU A 44 -15.91 -20.25 19.66
N THR A 45 -14.99 -20.26 20.62
CA THR A 45 -13.54 -20.30 20.34
C THR A 45 -13.15 -21.59 19.60
N GLY A 46 -13.71 -22.73 20.00
CA GLY A 46 -13.51 -24.01 19.33
C GLY A 46 -13.99 -24.00 17.88
N TYR A 47 -15.20 -23.51 17.64
CA TYR A 47 -15.76 -23.36 16.29
C TYR A 47 -14.99 -22.34 15.45
N GLY A 48 -14.52 -21.24 16.05
CA GLY A 48 -13.68 -20.25 15.37
C GLY A 48 -12.35 -20.84 14.92
N THR A 49 -11.73 -21.67 15.77
CA THR A 49 -10.49 -22.37 15.43
C THR A 49 -10.70 -23.40 14.32
N LEU A 50 -11.79 -24.19 14.40
CA LEU A 50 -12.14 -25.16 13.36
C LEU A 50 -12.44 -24.46 12.02
N LYS A 51 -13.20 -23.37 12.04
CA LYS A 51 -13.49 -22.56 10.85
C LYS A 51 -12.20 -22.06 10.22
N GLY A 52 -11.28 -21.49 11.02
CA GLY A 52 -9.99 -21.02 10.52
C GLY A 52 -9.13 -22.14 9.92
N ALA A 53 -9.15 -23.33 10.51
CA ALA A 53 -8.46 -24.49 9.95
C ALA A 53 -9.08 -24.96 8.62
N LEU A 54 -10.42 -24.99 8.54
CA LEU A 54 -11.14 -25.40 7.35
C LEU A 54 -10.97 -24.38 6.20
N GLU A 55 -10.98 -23.09 6.49
CA GLU A 55 -10.71 -22.03 5.51
C GLU A 55 -9.29 -22.15 4.93
N LYS A 56 -8.29 -22.43 5.78
CA LYS A 56 -6.92 -22.69 5.31
C LYS A 56 -6.86 -23.91 4.39
N PHE A 57 -7.53 -25.00 4.78
CA PHE A 57 -7.59 -26.22 3.99
C PHE A 57 -8.30 -26.00 2.64
N ASP A 58 -9.44 -25.32 2.65
CA ASP A 58 -10.20 -24.97 1.45
C ASP A 58 -9.36 -24.11 0.48
N ASN A 59 -8.66 -23.09 1.01
CA ASN A 59 -7.76 -22.25 0.21
C ASN A 59 -6.62 -23.06 -0.42
N LEU A 60 -5.94 -23.92 0.35
CA LEU A 60 -4.88 -24.81 -0.15
C LEU A 60 -5.41 -25.78 -1.21
N SER A 61 -6.58 -26.38 -0.98
CA SER A 61 -7.22 -27.30 -1.91
C SER A 61 -7.57 -26.61 -3.24
N LYS A 62 -8.10 -25.39 -3.19
CA LYS A 62 -8.37 -24.56 -4.39
C LYS A 62 -7.09 -24.17 -5.13
N GLU A 63 -5.99 -23.94 -4.41
CA GLU A 63 -4.70 -23.64 -5.02
C GLU A 63 -4.12 -24.87 -5.71
N MET A 64 -4.13 -26.04 -5.05
CA MET A 64 -3.69 -27.32 -5.61
C MET A 64 -4.57 -27.80 -6.76
N ALA A 65 -5.84 -27.42 -6.81
CA ALA A 65 -6.74 -27.77 -7.91
C ALA A 65 -6.42 -27.02 -9.22
N LYS A 66 -5.55 -25.99 -9.18
CA LYS A 66 -5.15 -25.24 -10.39
C LYS A 66 -4.12 -26.05 -11.17
N GLU A 67 -4.36 -26.20 -12.47
CA GLU A 67 -3.41 -26.85 -13.39
C GLU A 67 -2.03 -26.18 -13.37
N ASP A 68 -2.01 -24.85 -13.19
CA ASP A 68 -0.79 -24.04 -13.09
C ASP A 68 0.16 -24.52 -11.97
N PHE A 69 -0.38 -25.08 -10.88
CA PHE A 69 0.41 -25.62 -9.78
C PHE A 69 1.33 -26.75 -10.23
N PHE A 70 0.84 -27.59 -11.16
CA PHE A 70 1.58 -28.75 -11.68
C PHE A 70 2.47 -28.42 -12.88
N LYS A 71 2.27 -27.26 -13.49
CA LYS A 71 3.07 -26.76 -14.62
C LYS A 71 4.15 -25.75 -14.20
N ALA A 72 4.40 -25.63 -12.89
CA ALA A 72 5.45 -24.77 -12.38
C ALA A 72 6.80 -25.19 -12.96
N THR A 73 7.52 -24.24 -13.54
CA THR A 73 8.88 -24.42 -14.05
C THR A 73 9.83 -23.57 -13.22
N THR A 74 11.08 -24.00 -13.10
CA THR A 74 12.14 -23.19 -12.50
C THR A 74 13.12 -22.76 -13.58
N ALA A 75 13.78 -21.63 -13.37
CA ALA A 75 14.86 -21.15 -14.22
C ALA A 75 16.16 -21.13 -13.42
N THR A 76 17.27 -21.43 -14.08
CA THR A 76 18.60 -21.26 -13.50
C THR A 76 18.93 -19.77 -13.44
N GLU A 77 19.41 -19.31 -12.29
CA GLU A 77 19.84 -17.92 -12.11
C GLU A 77 21.04 -17.59 -12.99
N HIS A 78 21.14 -16.33 -13.41
CA HIS A 78 22.23 -15.81 -14.23
C HIS A 78 22.69 -14.45 -13.67
N ASP A 79 23.98 -14.16 -13.73
CA ASP A 79 24.53 -12.94 -13.11
C ASP A 79 24.05 -11.64 -13.78
N ALA A 80 23.82 -11.69 -15.10
CA ALA A 80 23.47 -10.52 -15.89
C ALA A 80 21.97 -10.16 -15.89
N PHE A 81 21.07 -11.13 -15.63
CA PHE A 81 19.63 -10.91 -15.67
C PHE A 81 18.87 -11.93 -14.84
N LYS A 82 17.74 -11.50 -14.29
CA LYS A 82 16.84 -12.37 -13.55
C LYS A 82 15.83 -13.02 -14.49
N ILE A 83 15.59 -14.31 -14.31
CA ILE A 83 14.59 -15.07 -15.07
C ILE A 83 13.44 -15.43 -14.14
N THR A 84 12.22 -15.19 -14.58
CA THR A 84 11.01 -15.68 -13.91
C THR A 84 10.18 -16.48 -14.90
N THR A 85 9.49 -17.47 -14.39
CA THR A 85 8.68 -18.40 -15.19
C THR A 85 7.23 -18.35 -14.72
N ASN A 86 6.32 -18.84 -15.57
CA ASN A 86 4.93 -19.05 -15.23
C ASN A 86 4.50 -20.44 -15.74
N ALA A 87 3.26 -20.85 -15.46
CA ALA A 87 2.72 -22.14 -15.88
C ALA A 87 2.63 -22.38 -17.40
N LYS A 88 2.84 -21.33 -18.21
CA LYS A 88 2.88 -21.40 -19.68
C LYS A 88 4.31 -21.48 -20.23
N ALA A 89 5.32 -21.38 -19.37
CA ALA A 89 6.71 -21.46 -19.80
C ALA A 89 7.02 -22.86 -20.32
N VAL A 90 7.67 -22.93 -21.48
CA VAL A 90 8.07 -24.20 -22.11
C VAL A 90 9.45 -24.59 -21.57
N PRO A 91 9.59 -25.76 -20.91
CA PRO A 91 10.88 -26.24 -20.45
C PRO A 91 11.87 -26.39 -21.62
N GLY A 92 13.09 -25.89 -21.44
CA GLY A 92 14.12 -25.99 -22.46
C GLY A 92 15.34 -25.14 -22.14
N ASN A 93 16.37 -25.30 -22.97
CA ASN A 93 17.61 -24.54 -22.87
C ASN A 93 17.53 -23.36 -23.85
N TYR A 94 17.60 -22.14 -23.33
CA TYR A 94 17.54 -20.91 -24.12
C TYR A 94 18.89 -20.21 -24.07
N VAL A 95 19.45 -19.91 -25.24
CA VAL A 95 20.65 -19.07 -25.37
C VAL A 95 20.19 -17.64 -25.58
N VAL A 96 20.56 -16.74 -24.67
CA VAL A 96 20.14 -15.33 -24.69
C VAL A 96 21.38 -14.44 -24.73
N GLU A 97 21.43 -13.54 -25.71
CA GLU A 97 22.46 -12.52 -25.86
C GLU A 97 21.86 -11.13 -25.65
N VAL A 98 22.44 -10.34 -24.76
CA VAL A 98 21.98 -8.98 -24.45
C VAL A 98 22.87 -7.97 -25.16
N ASN A 99 22.36 -7.38 -26.25
CA ASN A 99 23.11 -6.42 -27.06
C ASN A 99 23.09 -4.99 -26.48
N LYS A 100 21.90 -4.51 -26.08
CA LYS A 100 21.72 -3.15 -25.57
C LYS A 100 20.55 -3.11 -24.60
N LEU A 101 20.71 -2.34 -23.53
CA LEU A 101 19.65 -2.10 -22.56
C LEU A 101 18.68 -1.03 -23.08
N ALA A 102 17.40 -1.22 -22.80
CA ALA A 102 16.41 -0.17 -23.01
C ALA A 102 16.70 1.01 -22.08
N GLN A 103 16.76 2.22 -22.64
CA GLN A 103 17.01 3.46 -21.90
C GLN A 103 15.77 4.36 -22.00
N ALA A 104 15.54 5.16 -20.96
CA ALA A 104 14.54 6.22 -21.00
C ALA A 104 15.15 7.46 -21.65
N GLN A 105 14.37 8.18 -22.45
CA GLN A 105 14.81 9.47 -22.98
C GLN A 105 14.84 10.51 -21.86
N THR A 106 15.89 11.33 -21.86
CA THR A 106 16.01 12.51 -21.01
C THR A 106 16.25 13.73 -21.89
N LEU A 107 15.45 14.78 -21.68
CA LEU A 107 15.60 16.08 -22.30
C LEU A 107 16.09 17.07 -21.25
N THR A 108 17.20 17.73 -21.51
CA THR A 108 17.78 18.72 -20.60
C THR A 108 17.75 20.10 -21.25
N THR A 109 17.45 21.14 -20.48
CA THR A 109 17.51 22.53 -20.96
C THR A 109 18.94 22.88 -21.37
N GLN A 110 19.10 23.45 -22.57
CA GLN A 110 20.41 23.91 -23.04
C GLN A 110 20.86 25.17 -22.28
N ALA A 111 19.93 26.07 -21.99
CA ALA A 111 20.19 27.24 -21.17
C ALA A 111 20.37 26.83 -19.70
N LYS A 112 21.32 27.49 -19.05
CA LYS A 112 21.54 27.41 -17.61
C LYS A 112 20.86 28.59 -16.94
N VAL A 113 20.28 28.35 -15.78
CA VAL A 113 19.62 29.37 -14.96
C VAL A 113 20.42 29.54 -13.69
N SER A 114 20.69 30.79 -13.30
CA SER A 114 21.56 31.07 -12.15
C SER A 114 20.88 30.94 -10.80
N ASP A 115 19.55 31.08 -10.78
CA ASP A 115 18.70 30.92 -9.61
C ASP A 115 17.48 30.08 -9.97
N GLN A 116 17.33 28.93 -9.31
CA GLN A 116 16.19 28.02 -9.53
C GLN A 116 14.82 28.63 -9.17
N GLY A 117 14.80 29.67 -8.31
CA GLY A 117 13.59 30.39 -7.91
C GLY A 117 13.28 31.62 -8.76
N ALA A 118 14.19 32.03 -9.65
CA ALA A 118 13.95 33.17 -10.52
C ALA A 118 12.85 32.83 -11.54
N LYS A 119 11.91 33.76 -11.70
CA LYS A 119 10.85 33.66 -12.71
C LYS A 119 11.44 33.82 -14.11
N LEU A 120 11.17 32.86 -14.98
CA LEU A 120 11.67 32.84 -16.37
C LEU A 120 10.62 33.27 -17.40
N GLY A 121 9.36 33.41 -16.98
CA GLY A 121 8.26 33.80 -17.85
C GLY A 121 7.99 35.30 -17.82
N ALA A 122 7.42 35.81 -18.91
CA ALA A 122 6.86 37.16 -18.93
C ALA A 122 5.66 37.28 -17.99
N GLU A 123 5.54 38.42 -17.31
CA GLU A 123 4.40 38.74 -16.44
C GLU A 123 3.16 39.10 -17.26
N GLY A 124 1.97 38.81 -16.72
CA GLY A 124 0.68 39.17 -17.32
C GLY A 124 0.22 38.23 -18.43
N VAL A 125 0.82 37.04 -18.57
CA VAL A 125 0.43 36.06 -19.61
C VAL A 125 -0.58 35.07 -19.03
N THR A 126 -1.83 35.16 -19.47
CA THR A 126 -2.93 34.33 -18.94
C THR A 126 -3.03 32.94 -19.59
N ASP A 127 -2.54 32.78 -20.82
CA ASP A 127 -2.72 31.56 -21.62
C ASP A 127 -1.44 30.70 -21.72
N ARG A 128 -0.49 30.90 -20.81
CA ARG A 128 0.77 30.14 -20.82
C ARG A 128 0.50 28.68 -20.44
N SER A 129 0.97 27.77 -21.27
CA SER A 129 0.90 26.34 -21.02
C SER A 129 2.10 25.61 -21.60
N LEU A 130 2.50 24.53 -20.94
CA LEU A 130 3.46 23.55 -21.44
C LEU A 130 2.72 22.30 -21.88
N THR A 131 2.94 21.85 -23.10
CA THR A 131 2.36 20.62 -23.64
C THR A 131 3.40 19.53 -23.67
N ILE A 132 3.13 18.43 -22.98
CA ILE A 132 4.02 17.26 -22.94
C ILE A 132 3.33 16.11 -23.66
N THR A 133 4.01 15.54 -24.65
CA THR A 133 3.60 14.28 -25.28
C THR A 133 4.58 13.19 -24.89
N ALA A 134 4.08 12.15 -24.22
CA ALA A 134 4.89 11.00 -23.80
C ALA A 134 4.05 9.72 -23.68
N GLY A 135 4.74 8.58 -23.54
CA GLY A 135 4.14 7.25 -23.37
C GLY A 135 3.88 6.49 -24.69
N ASN A 136 3.44 5.24 -24.56
CA ASN A 136 3.06 4.37 -25.67
C ASN A 136 1.73 3.67 -25.34
N PRO A 137 0.60 4.05 -25.97
CA PRO A 137 0.49 5.03 -27.06
C PRO A 137 0.80 6.48 -26.60
N PRO A 138 1.28 7.37 -27.50
CA PRO A 138 1.59 8.76 -27.16
C PRO A 138 0.35 9.50 -26.63
N LYS A 139 0.49 10.15 -25.47
CA LYS A 139 -0.56 10.95 -24.86
C LYS A 139 -0.10 12.39 -24.67
N GLU A 140 -0.87 13.31 -25.22
CA GLU A 140 -0.69 14.74 -25.00
C GLU A 140 -1.30 15.16 -23.65
N THR A 141 -0.53 15.92 -22.88
CA THR A 141 -0.95 16.49 -21.59
C THR A 141 -0.58 17.97 -21.58
N LYS A 142 -1.61 18.83 -21.52
CA LYS A 142 -1.45 20.28 -21.42
C LYS A 142 -1.40 20.69 -19.96
N ILE A 143 -0.34 21.41 -19.59
CA ILE A 143 -0.06 21.89 -18.24
C ILE A 143 -0.18 23.41 -18.26
N PRO A 144 -1.28 24.00 -17.74
CA PRO A 144 -1.36 25.45 -17.61
C PRO A 144 -0.33 25.94 -16.57
N LEU A 145 0.28 27.09 -16.82
CA LEU A 145 1.31 27.69 -15.96
C LEU A 145 0.96 29.14 -15.64
N SER A 146 0.61 29.43 -14.38
CA SER A 146 0.38 30.80 -13.90
C SER A 146 1.69 31.60 -13.74
N ASP A 147 1.61 32.91 -13.49
CA ASP A 147 2.77 33.82 -13.38
C ASP A 147 3.69 33.55 -12.18
N ASP A 148 3.19 32.81 -11.21
CA ASP A 148 3.92 32.20 -10.09
C ASP A 148 4.32 30.74 -10.37
N GLN A 149 4.33 30.31 -11.63
CA GLN A 149 4.73 28.95 -12.02
C GLN A 149 5.74 28.95 -13.18
N THR A 150 6.71 29.85 -13.09
CA THR A 150 7.70 30.09 -14.17
C THR A 150 9.14 29.92 -13.72
N SER A 151 9.38 29.63 -12.45
CA SER A 151 10.69 29.22 -11.96
C SER A 151 10.97 27.75 -12.26
N LEU A 152 12.25 27.32 -12.17
CA LEU A 152 12.60 25.92 -12.39
C LEU A 152 11.95 24.99 -11.34
N VAL A 153 11.82 25.47 -10.10
CA VAL A 153 11.18 24.74 -9.00
C VAL A 153 9.71 24.49 -9.32
N GLU A 154 8.98 25.53 -9.69
CA GLU A 154 7.56 25.43 -9.99
C GLU A 154 7.30 24.63 -11.27
N LEU A 155 8.15 24.80 -12.31
CA LEU A 155 8.05 24.00 -13.54
C LEU A 155 8.25 22.51 -13.26
N ARG A 156 9.25 22.15 -12.44
CA ARG A 156 9.45 20.76 -12.01
C ARG A 156 8.21 20.21 -11.34
N ASP A 157 7.65 20.97 -10.40
CA ASP A 157 6.51 20.53 -9.59
C ASP A 157 5.22 20.45 -10.44
N ALA A 158 5.02 21.38 -11.37
CA ALA A 158 3.92 21.35 -12.33
C ALA A 158 4.00 20.13 -13.27
N ILE A 159 5.19 19.83 -13.81
CA ILE A 159 5.41 18.65 -14.67
C ILE A 159 5.16 17.35 -13.90
N ASN A 160 5.72 17.22 -12.70
CA ASN A 160 5.53 16.03 -11.87
C ASN A 160 4.08 15.89 -11.36
N GLY A 161 3.42 17.01 -11.07
CA GLY A 161 2.02 17.07 -10.66
C GLY A 161 1.04 16.66 -11.77
N ALA A 162 1.36 16.97 -13.03
CA ALA A 162 0.53 16.64 -14.18
C ALA A 162 0.48 15.13 -14.50
N LYS A 163 1.41 14.33 -13.95
CA LYS A 163 1.50 12.87 -14.19
C LYS A 163 1.48 12.52 -15.69
N ALA A 164 2.19 13.30 -16.49
CA ALA A 164 2.22 13.20 -17.96
C ALA A 164 3.12 12.06 -18.49
N GLY A 165 3.42 11.03 -17.68
CA GLY A 165 4.32 9.94 -18.07
C GLY A 165 5.81 10.32 -18.14
N VAL A 166 6.17 11.45 -17.52
CA VAL A 166 7.54 11.95 -17.40
C VAL A 166 7.85 12.33 -15.94
N THR A 167 9.13 12.47 -15.64
CA THR A 167 9.64 12.95 -14.36
C THR A 167 10.61 14.10 -14.60
N ALA A 168 10.33 15.26 -14.02
CA ALA A 168 11.18 16.42 -14.05
C ALA A 168 12.08 16.49 -12.80
N SER A 169 13.31 16.92 -13.00
CA SER A 169 14.32 17.12 -11.96
C SER A 169 15.17 18.34 -12.28
N ILE A 170 15.69 18.99 -11.23
CA ILE A 170 16.61 20.12 -11.38
C ILE A 170 18.01 19.60 -11.07
N MET A 171 18.92 19.78 -12.02
CA MET A 171 20.33 19.41 -11.88
C MET A 171 21.16 20.66 -11.67
N ARG A 172 21.94 20.69 -10.60
CA ARG A 172 23.00 21.70 -10.41
C ARG A 172 24.24 21.24 -11.19
N VAL A 173 24.59 21.97 -12.25
CA VAL A 173 25.70 21.63 -13.16
C VAL A 173 26.94 22.51 -12.91
N GLY A 174 26.87 23.45 -11.98
CA GLY A 174 27.96 24.31 -11.56
C GLY A 174 27.57 25.20 -10.37
N ASP A 175 28.42 26.17 -10.05
CA ASP A 175 28.10 27.19 -9.04
C ASP A 175 27.10 28.18 -9.62
N ASN A 176 25.92 28.24 -8.98
CA ASN A 176 24.78 29.02 -9.47
C ASN A 176 24.47 28.70 -10.95
N ASP A 177 24.46 27.42 -11.30
CA ASP A 177 24.17 26.95 -12.66
C ASP A 177 23.21 25.75 -12.55
N TYR A 178 21.95 25.96 -12.92
CA TYR A 178 20.88 24.97 -12.83
C TYR A 178 20.27 24.65 -14.21
N GLN A 179 19.93 23.38 -14.42
CA GLN A 179 19.24 22.90 -15.61
C GLN A 179 18.04 22.05 -15.22
N LEU A 180 16.97 22.10 -16.02
CA LEU A 180 15.83 21.21 -15.88
C LEU A 180 16.04 19.99 -16.78
N ALA A 181 15.97 18.80 -16.19
CA ALA A 181 15.95 17.53 -16.90
C ALA A 181 14.58 16.88 -16.77
N VAL A 182 14.00 16.52 -17.91
CA VAL A 182 12.72 15.81 -18.02
C VAL A 182 12.98 14.44 -18.62
N SER A 183 12.73 13.40 -17.84
CA SER A 183 12.97 12.00 -18.21
C SER A 183 11.67 11.24 -18.38
N SER A 184 11.64 10.30 -19.32
CA SER A 184 10.48 9.42 -19.53
C SER A 184 10.35 8.46 -18.36
N SER A 185 9.14 8.22 -17.88
CA SER A 185 8.91 7.25 -16.80
C SER A 185 9.11 5.80 -17.25
N THR A 186 9.22 5.56 -18.56
CA THR A 186 9.38 4.23 -19.16
C THR A 186 10.52 4.22 -20.17
N THR A 187 11.24 3.10 -20.26
CA THR A 187 12.34 2.94 -21.21
C THR A 187 11.83 2.56 -22.61
N GLY A 188 12.67 2.76 -23.63
CA GLY A 188 12.41 2.33 -24.99
C GLY A 188 12.04 3.47 -25.95
N GLU A 189 12.33 3.27 -27.23
CA GLU A 189 12.24 4.29 -28.27
C GLU A 189 10.81 4.74 -28.58
N ASN A 190 9.81 3.95 -28.23
CA ASN A 190 8.40 4.31 -28.39
C ASN A 190 7.94 5.31 -27.31
N ASN A 191 8.66 5.42 -26.19
CA ASN A 191 8.33 6.32 -25.09
C ASN A 191 9.05 7.67 -25.22
N LYS A 192 9.15 8.17 -26.45
CA LYS A 192 9.75 9.47 -26.76
C LYS A 192 8.95 10.60 -26.12
N ILE A 193 9.66 11.64 -25.74
CA ILE A 193 9.13 12.85 -25.13
C ILE A 193 9.20 13.97 -26.17
N SER A 194 8.10 14.71 -26.31
CA SER A 194 8.05 16.00 -26.99
C SER A 194 7.49 17.05 -26.04
N LEU A 195 8.17 18.20 -25.95
CA LEU A 195 7.72 19.37 -25.20
C LEU A 195 7.45 20.50 -26.19
N GLN A 196 6.29 21.13 -26.07
CA GLN A 196 5.85 22.30 -26.86
C GLN A 196 5.27 23.38 -25.96
#